data_AF-A0A969LXP7-F1
#
_entry.id   AF-A0A969LXP7-F1
#
_cell.length_a   1.000
_cell.length_b   1.000
_cell.length_c   1.000
_cell.angle_alpha   90.00
_cell.angle_beta   90.00
_cell.angle_gamma   90.00
#
_symmetry.space_group_name_H-M   'P 1'
#
loop_
_entity.id
_entity.type
_entity.pdbx_description
1 polymer ?
#
loop_
_entity_poly.entity_id
_entity_poly.type
_entity_poly.pdbx_seq_one_letter_code
_entity_poly.pdbx_strand_id
1 'polypeptide(L)' 'MKPAQFNQIKEALGSFYWDNDFETFCRVTGFNPQFPYAKEKWQQFSTCVQLMGQFDDATWEKIVSASFANQR' A
#
# COMPACT_ATOMS: atom_id res chain seq x y z
N MET A 1 6.57 -7.79 12.21
CA MET A 1 7.17 -7.72 10.86
C MET A 1 8.60 -7.27 11.00
N LYS A 2 9.59 -7.90 10.36
CA LYS A 2 10.97 -7.37 10.45
C LYS A 2 11.06 -6.03 9.67
N PRO A 3 11.90 -5.05 10.07
CA PRO A 3 12.02 -3.76 9.38
C PRO A 3 12.23 -3.87 7.86
N ALA A 4 12.98 -4.89 7.43
CA ALA A 4 13.18 -5.22 6.01
C ALA A 4 11.88 -5.55 5.26
N GLN A 5 10.87 -6.15 5.91
CA GLN A 5 9.58 -6.47 5.28
C GLN A 5 8.71 -5.22 5.09
N PHE A 6 8.82 -4.23 5.99
CA PHE A 6 8.10 -2.97 5.85
C PHE A 6 8.69 -2.14 4.71
N ASN A 7 10.01 -2.03 4.62
CA ASN A 7 10.67 -1.36 3.50
C ASN A 7 10.41 -2.08 2.17
N GLN A 8 10.40 -3.42 2.16
CA GLN A 8 9.98 -4.19 0.99
C GLN A 8 8.52 -3.95 0.60
N ILE A 9 7.61 -3.78 1.56
CA ILE A 9 6.20 -3.45 1.29
C ILE A 9 6.08 -2.01 0.78
N LYS A 10 6.83 -1.07 1.36
CA LYS A 10 6.86 0.33 0.94
C LYS A 10 7.46 0.49 -0.46
N GLU A 11 8.55 -0.21 -0.77
CA GLU A 11 9.09 -0.34 -2.12
C GLU A 11 8.10 -1.07 -3.04
N ALA A 12 7.48 -2.17 -2.60
CA ALA A 12 6.47 -2.85 -3.40
C ALA A 12 5.14 -2.09 -3.54
N LEU A 13 4.95 -0.96 -2.86
CA LEU A 13 3.77 -0.10 -3.00
C LEU A 13 4.11 1.25 -3.64
N GLY A 14 5.35 1.73 -3.47
CA GLY A 14 5.85 2.99 -4.03
C GLY A 14 6.72 2.83 -5.29
N SER A 15 7.37 1.68 -5.48
CA SER A 15 8.17 1.32 -6.67
C SER A 15 7.43 0.37 -7.62
N PHE A 16 6.34 -0.25 -7.19
CA PHE A 16 5.45 -0.93 -8.11
C PHE A 16 4.80 0.16 -8.96
N TYR A 17 5.16 0.14 -10.23
CA TYR A 17 4.63 0.86 -11.38
C TYR A 17 3.13 0.60 -11.60
N TRP A 18 2.34 0.74 -10.55
CA TRP A 18 0.97 1.13 -10.71
C TRP A 18 1.06 2.61 -11.06
N ASP A 19 1.22 2.91 -12.36
CA ASP A 19 0.27 3.87 -12.91
C ASP A 19 -1.05 3.41 -12.31
N ASN A 20 -1.65 4.23 -11.43
CA ASN A 20 -2.77 3.91 -10.53
C ASN A 20 -4.02 3.53 -11.34
N ASP A 21 -3.86 2.67 -12.30
CA ASP A 21 -4.72 2.38 -13.40
C ASP A 21 -5.56 1.20 -12.98
N PHE A 22 -6.85 1.39 -13.16
CA PHE A 22 -7.87 0.48 -12.71
C PHE A 22 -7.72 -0.90 -13.36
N GLU A 23 -7.28 -0.97 -14.62
CA GLU A 23 -7.11 -2.25 -15.33
C GLU A 23 -5.94 -3.05 -14.77
N THR A 24 -4.82 -2.37 -14.46
CA THR A 24 -3.67 -3.02 -13.81
C THR A 24 -4.04 -3.53 -12.42
N PHE A 25 -4.82 -2.77 -11.64
CA PHE A 25 -5.35 -3.22 -10.35
C PHE A 25 -6.18 -4.48 -10.49
N CYS A 26 -7.15 -4.48 -11.40
CA CYS A 26 -8.02 -5.62 -11.65
C CYS A 26 -7.23 -6.85 -12.10
N ARG A 27 -6.24 -6.70 -12.98
CA ARG A 27 -5.39 -7.79 -13.44
C ARG A 27 -4.58 -8.44 -12.30
N VAL A 28 -3.98 -7.64 -11.43
CA VAL A 28 -3.14 -8.15 -10.34
C VAL A 28 -3.97 -8.79 -9.23
N THR A 29 -5.11 -8.18 -8.90
CA THR A 29 -5.99 -8.65 -7.82
C THR A 29 -6.96 -9.76 -8.25
N GLY A 30 -7.14 -9.97 -9.55
CA GLY A 30 -8.15 -10.86 -10.11
C GLY A 30 -9.58 -10.31 -10.01
N PHE A 31 -9.77 -9.04 -9.64
CA PHE A 31 -11.09 -8.43 -9.62
C PHE A 31 -11.60 -8.21 -11.04
N ASN A 32 -12.88 -8.51 -11.25
CA ASN A 32 -13.53 -8.25 -12.54
C ASN A 32 -13.82 -6.74 -12.67
N PRO A 33 -13.27 -6.04 -13.69
CA PRO A 33 -13.44 -4.60 -13.87
C PRO A 33 -14.87 -4.18 -14.20
N GLN A 34 -15.74 -5.11 -14.60
CA GLN A 34 -17.14 -4.84 -14.87
C GLN A 34 -17.98 -4.71 -13.60
N PHE A 35 -17.47 -5.17 -12.45
CA PHE A 35 -18.21 -5.08 -11.19
C PHE A 35 -17.89 -3.78 -10.44
N PRO A 36 -18.91 -3.04 -9.94
CA PRO A 36 -18.71 -1.83 -9.16
C PRO A 36 -17.80 -2.01 -7.93
N TYR A 37 -17.83 -3.21 -7.34
CA TYR A 37 -16.97 -3.59 -6.22
C TYR A 37 -15.48 -3.44 -6.54
N ALA A 38 -15.05 -3.79 -7.76
CA ALA A 38 -13.66 -3.64 -8.17
C ALA A 38 -13.24 -2.17 -8.14
N LYS A 39 -14.10 -1.27 -8.64
CA LYS A 39 -13.84 0.17 -8.66
C LYS A 39 -13.77 0.77 -7.26
N GLU A 40 -14.63 0.34 -6.35
CA GLU A 40 -14.59 0.74 -4.95
C GLU A 40 -13.27 0.32 -4.28
N LYS A 41 -12.83 -0.93 -4.50
CA LYS A 41 -11.58 -1.43 -3.94
C LYS A 41 -10.35 -0.75 -4.54
N TRP A 42 -10.39 -0.41 -5.82
CA TRP A 42 -9.35 0.39 -6.46
C TRP A 42 -9.24 1.79 -5.85
N GLN A 43 -10.36 2.48 -5.62
CA GLN A 43 -10.35 3.80 -4.99
C GLN A 43 -9.80 3.76 -3.56
N GLN A 44 -10.16 2.74 -2.79
CA GLN A 44 -9.62 2.50 -1.44
C GLN A 44 -8.10 2.27 -1.49
N PHE A 45 -7.65 1.44 -2.43
CA PHE A 45 -6.23 1.16 -2.63
C PHE A 45 -5.44 2.42 -3.05
N SER A 46 -5.93 3.15 -4.05
CA SER A 46 -5.29 4.38 -4.54
C SER A 46 -5.17 5.43 -3.43
N THR A 47 -6.21 5.60 -2.61
CA THR A 47 -6.18 6.51 -1.45
C THR A 47 -5.13 6.07 -0.44
N CYS A 48 -5.04 4.77 -0.16
CA CYS A 48 -4.06 4.22 0.77
C CYS A 48 -2.62 4.48 0.29
N VAL A 49 -2.33 4.21 -0.99
CA VAL A 49 -1.01 4.44 -1.59
C VAL A 49 -0.64 5.93 -1.55
N GLN A 50 -1.57 6.81 -1.90
CA GLN A 50 -1.33 8.26 -1.82
C GLN A 50 -1.02 8.72 -0.40
N LEU A 51 -1.81 8.30 0.58
CA LEU A 51 -1.56 8.62 1.99
C LEU A 51 -0.22 8.06 2.46
N MET A 52 0.18 6.87 1.99
CA MET A 52 1.45 6.30 2.38
C MET A 52 2.67 7.05 1.83
N GLY A 53 2.52 7.66 0.64
CA GLY A 53 3.53 8.53 0.04
C GLY A 53 3.69 9.89 0.72
N GLN A 54 2.76 10.31 1.60
CA GLN A 54 2.83 11.60 2.30
C GLN A 54 3.79 11.58 3.51
N PHE A 55 4.09 10.40 4.06
CA PHE A 55 4.99 10.27 5.19
C PHE A 55 6.42 9.99 4.73
N ASP A 56 7.38 10.74 5.28
CA ASP A 56 8.80 10.50 5.07
C ASP A 56 9.27 9.19 5.72
N ASP A 57 10.45 8.71 5.30
CA ASP A 57 11.03 7.46 5.80
C ASP A 57 11.19 7.46 7.33
N ALA A 58 11.61 8.60 7.90
CA ALA A 58 11.82 8.74 9.35
C ALA A 58 10.51 8.61 10.16
N THR A 59 9.39 9.11 9.62
CA THR A 59 8.06 8.97 10.23
C THR A 59 7.61 7.51 10.22
N TRP A 60 7.84 6.83 9.10
CA TRP A 60 7.53 5.40 8.98
C TRP A 60 8.35 4.54 9.93
N GLU A 61 9.65 4.77 10.04
CA GLU A 61 10.53 4.05 10.97
C GLU A 61 10.07 4.19 12.43
N LYS A 62 9.60 5.38 12.83
CA LYS A 62 9.06 5.63 14.17
C LYS A 62 7.75 4.87 14.40
N ILE A 63 6.83 4.87 13.44
CA ILE A 63 5.56 4.13 13.53
C ILE A 63 5.83 2.63 13.69
N VAL A 64 6.74 2.08 12.87
CA VAL A 64 7.15 0.69 12.91
C VAL A 64 7.79 0.36 14.26
N SER A 65 8.71 1.20 14.75
CA SER A 65 9.35 1.01 16.05
C SER A 65 8.36 1.03 17.22
N ALA A 66 7.39 1.96 17.19
CA ALA A 66 6.34 2.04 18.20
C ALA A 66 5.43 0.79 18.20
N SER A 67 5.17 0.20 17.02
CA SER A 67 4.36 -1.03 16.92
C SER A 67 5.00 -2.24 17.63
N PHE A 68 6.33 -2.27 17.74
CA PHE A 68 7.05 -3.31 18.50
C PHE A 68 7.22 -2.99 19.98
N ALA A 69 7.20 -1.71 20.35
CA ALA A 69 7.32 -1.29 21.74
C ALA A 69 6.09 -1.68 22.59
N ASN A 70 4.89 -1.67 22.00
CA ASN A 70 3.63 -2.05 22.68
C ASN A 70 3.34 -3.57 22.67
N GLN A 71 4.23 -4.41 22.13
CA GLN A 71 4.08 -5.88 22.15
C GLN A 71 4.89 -6.55 23.28
N ARG A 72 5.37 -5.78 24.26
CA ARG A 72 6.06 -6.28 25.45
C ARG A 72 5.22 -6.12 26.70
#